data_AF-A0A2S3U783-F1
#
_entry.id   AF-A0A2S3U783-F1
#
_cell.length_a   1.000
_cell.length_b   1.000
_cell.length_c   1.000
_cell.angle_alpha   90.00
_cell.angle_beta   90.00
_cell.angle_gamma   90.00
#
_symmetry.space_group_name_H-M   'P 1'
#
loop_
_entity.id
_entity.type
_entity.pdbx_description
1 polymer ?
#
loop_
_entity_poly.entity_id
_entity_poly.type
_entity_poly.pdbx_seq_one_letter_code
_entity_poly.pdbx_strand_id
1 'polypeptide(L)'
;MTKQPYLDPEGRLFCYYVAPHHWIVGGPINNGGQVFRWVRDELFTTESQTARANQQDPYDQLTALAATVPVGAHGLLFHPYLSGERAPLWNADARGSLLGVTTTTTKADIARAVLEGIVMNLNTVLQLTAAAEPVHAIRATGGFARSSLWRQILTDVLDNPLRFQRASKVPV
;
A
#
# COMPACT_ATOMS: atom_id res chain seq x y z
N MET A 1 5.76 -3.74 19.73
CA MET A 1 6.43 -2.66 20.49
C MET A 1 7.52 -3.38 21.21
N THR A 2 8.77 -3.09 20.88
CA THR A 2 9.89 -3.90 21.32
C THR A 2 10.24 -3.57 22.77
N LYS A 3 10.79 -4.56 23.49
CA LYS A 3 11.23 -4.42 24.89
C LYS A 3 12.65 -3.88 25.05
N GLN A 4 13.35 -3.71 23.94
CA GLN A 4 14.70 -3.17 23.84
C GLN A 4 14.79 -2.36 22.55
N PRO A 5 15.70 -1.36 22.46
CA PRO A 5 15.92 -0.63 21.22
C PRO A 5 16.40 -1.59 20.12
N TYR A 6 15.93 -1.36 18.89
CA TYR A 6 16.38 -2.08 17.71
C TYR A 6 16.79 -1.07 16.66
N LEU A 7 18.03 -1.15 16.19
CA LEU A 7 18.54 -0.31 15.11
C LEU A 7 18.76 -1.22 13.91
N ASP A 8 18.03 -0.95 12.82
CA ASP A 8 18.27 -1.65 11.55
C ASP A 8 19.69 -1.33 11.06
N PRO A 9 20.56 -2.33 10.82
CA PRO A 9 21.95 -2.09 10.41
C PRO A 9 22.10 -1.28 9.13
N GLU A 10 21.09 -1.33 8.25
CA GLU A 10 21.07 -0.59 6.98
C GLU A 10 20.34 0.77 7.09
N GLY A 11 19.88 1.15 8.30
CA GLY A 11 19.25 2.45 8.54
C GLY A 11 17.87 2.64 7.87
N ARG A 12 17.18 1.55 7.49
CA ARG A 12 15.91 1.63 6.77
C ARG A 12 14.71 1.86 7.68
N LEU A 13 14.83 1.54 8.97
CA LEU A 13 13.80 1.71 9.99
C LEU A 13 14.19 2.75 11.04
N PHE A 14 13.20 3.47 11.57
CA PHE A 14 13.37 4.27 12.78
C PHE A 14 13.15 3.40 14.03
N CYS A 15 13.69 3.85 15.16
CA CYS A 15 13.42 3.33 16.49
C CYS A 15 13.24 4.47 17.49
N TYR A 16 12.00 4.71 17.92
CA TYR A 16 11.65 5.78 18.85
C TYR A 16 11.46 5.24 20.25
N TYR A 17 12.14 5.86 21.22
CA TYR A 17 11.88 5.63 22.64
C TYR A 17 10.49 6.17 23.00
N VAL A 18 9.70 5.37 23.72
CA VAL A 18 8.37 5.77 24.20
C VAL A 18 8.32 5.85 25.71
N ALA A 19 8.80 4.80 26.38
CA ALA A 19 8.75 4.65 27.83
C ALA A 19 9.80 3.61 28.28
N PRO A 20 10.06 3.45 29.59
CA PRO A 20 10.92 2.38 30.07
C PRO A 20 10.49 1.03 29.50
N HIS A 21 11.45 0.32 28.91
CA HIS A 21 11.22 -0.97 28.24
C HIS A 21 10.24 -0.95 27.05
N HIS A 22 10.04 0.20 26.39
CA HIS A 22 9.14 0.32 25.23
C HIS A 22 9.71 1.21 24.13
N TRP A 23 9.87 0.63 22.94
CA TRP A 23 10.26 1.33 21.72
C TRP A 23 9.29 1.01 20.57
N ILE A 24 9.13 1.99 19.67
CA ILE A 24 8.41 1.82 18.40
C ILE A 24 9.45 1.74 17.30
N VAL A 25 9.46 0.60 16.62
CA VAL A 25 10.24 0.38 15.40
C VAL A 25 9.27 0.47 14.22
N GLY A 26 9.66 1.19 13.17
CA GLY A 26 8.82 1.33 12.00
C GLY A 26 9.52 1.96 10.80
N GLY A 27 8.88 1.86 9.65
CA GLY A 27 9.30 2.52 8.42
C GLY A 27 8.16 3.37 7.88
N PRO A 28 8.34 4.69 7.72
CA PRO A 28 7.29 5.52 7.19
C PRO A 28 7.29 5.44 5.66
N ILE A 29 6.11 5.23 5.08
CA ILE A 29 5.90 5.08 3.62
C ILE A 29 5.16 6.31 3.11
N ASN A 30 5.66 6.91 2.03
CA ASN A 30 5.03 8.05 1.37
C ASN A 30 3.90 7.60 0.45
N ASN A 31 4.13 6.50 -0.27
CA ASN A 31 3.35 6.11 -1.43
C ASN A 31 2.26 5.08 -1.10
N GLY A 32 1.26 5.51 -0.33
CA GLY A 32 0.05 4.73 -0.02
C GLY A 32 -1.14 5.12 -0.91
N GLY A 33 -2.27 5.44 -0.28
CA GLY A 33 -3.50 5.81 -1.01
C GLY A 33 -3.39 7.04 -1.92
N GLN A 34 -2.36 7.89 -1.72
CA GLN A 34 -2.10 9.04 -2.60
C GLN A 34 -1.74 8.59 -4.04
N VAL A 35 -1.05 7.45 -4.17
CA VAL A 35 -0.72 6.86 -5.47
C VAL A 35 -1.99 6.46 -6.21
N PHE A 36 -2.92 5.81 -5.51
CA PHE A 36 -4.17 5.37 -6.12
C PHE A 36 -5.07 6.56 -6.50
N ARG A 37 -5.01 7.66 -5.72
CA ARG A 37 -5.63 8.93 -6.11
C ARG A 37 -5.02 9.49 -7.40
N TRP A 38 -3.70 9.54 -7.49
CA TRP A 38 -3.01 10.02 -8.70
C TRP A 38 -3.37 9.16 -9.92
N VAL A 39 -3.38 7.83 -9.78
CA VAL A 39 -3.79 6.91 -10.87
C VAL A 39 -5.22 7.18 -11.32
N ARG A 40 -6.15 7.34 -10.38
CA ARG A 40 -7.54 7.72 -10.67
C ARG A 40 -7.62 9.01 -11.47
N ASP A 41 -6.92 10.05 -11.01
CA ASP A 41 -7.05 11.40 -11.55
C ASP A 41 -6.28 11.59 -12.87
N GLU A 42 -5.19 10.85 -13.11
CA GLU A 42 -4.33 11.06 -14.29
C GLU A 42 -4.44 9.95 -15.35
N LEU A 43 -4.62 8.68 -14.94
CA LEU A 43 -4.63 7.53 -15.88
C LEU A 43 -6.05 7.02 -16.18
N PHE A 44 -6.99 7.22 -15.25
CA PHE A 44 -8.37 6.77 -15.34
C PHE A 44 -9.35 7.95 -15.36
N THR A 45 -8.99 9.03 -16.05
CA THR A 45 -9.78 10.26 -16.16
C THR A 45 -11.19 9.98 -16.67
N THR A 46 -11.32 9.26 -17.78
CA THR A 46 -12.61 8.91 -18.40
C THR A 46 -13.46 8.05 -17.47
N GLU A 47 -12.90 6.96 -16.93
CA GLU A 47 -13.59 6.06 -16.01
C GLU A 47 -14.06 6.82 -14.76
N SER A 48 -13.22 7.71 -14.23
CA SER A 48 -13.55 8.54 -13.08
C SER A 48 -14.65 9.57 -13.38
N GLN A 49 -14.65 10.15 -14.58
CA GLN A 49 -15.72 11.06 -15.02
C GLN A 49 -17.04 10.30 -15.19
N THR A 50 -17.00 9.11 -15.79
CA THR A 50 -18.18 8.25 -15.96
C THR A 50 -18.77 7.83 -14.61
N ALA A 51 -17.94 7.38 -13.65
CA ALA A 51 -18.41 7.09 -12.28
C ALA A 51 -19.14 8.29 -11.67
N ARG A 52 -18.51 9.48 -11.74
CA ARG A 52 -19.10 10.71 -11.17
C ARG A 52 -20.41 11.08 -11.84
N ALA A 53 -20.51 10.98 -13.17
CA ALA A 53 -21.75 11.23 -13.91
C ALA A 53 -22.88 10.27 -13.50
N ASN A 54 -22.52 9.04 -13.15
CA ASN A 54 -23.45 8.02 -12.68
C ASN A 54 -23.67 8.04 -11.15
N GLN A 55 -23.19 9.07 -10.44
CA GLN A 55 -23.26 9.18 -8.98
C GLN A 55 -22.60 8.02 -8.22
N GLN A 56 -21.58 7.40 -8.82
CA GLN A 56 -20.78 6.32 -8.24
C GLN A 56 -19.44 6.86 -7.71
N ASP A 57 -18.85 6.15 -6.74
CA ASP A 57 -17.47 6.46 -6.31
C ASP A 57 -16.48 5.97 -7.37
N PRO A 58 -15.65 6.85 -7.96
CA PRO A 58 -14.61 6.44 -8.90
C PRO A 58 -13.68 5.36 -8.36
N TYR A 59 -13.39 5.34 -7.06
CA TYR A 59 -12.54 4.31 -6.47
C TYR A 59 -13.19 2.91 -6.55
N ASP A 60 -14.52 2.83 -6.41
CA ASP A 60 -15.25 1.58 -6.55
C ASP A 60 -15.20 1.09 -8.00
N GLN A 61 -15.32 2.00 -8.99
CA GLN A 61 -15.18 1.63 -10.40
C GLN A 61 -13.78 1.12 -10.74
N LEU A 62 -12.73 1.78 -10.27
CA LEU A 62 -11.34 1.35 -10.50
C LEU A 62 -11.04 0.00 -9.82
N THR A 63 -11.51 -0.19 -8.59
CA THR A 63 -11.31 -1.46 -7.88
C THR A 63 -12.15 -2.59 -8.47
N ALA A 64 -13.32 -2.30 -9.03
CA ALA A 64 -14.11 -3.27 -9.80
C ALA A 64 -13.38 -3.69 -11.08
N LEU A 65 -12.74 -2.76 -11.80
CA LEU A 65 -11.87 -3.10 -12.95
C LEU A 65 -10.69 -3.97 -12.51
N ALA A 66 -9.97 -3.59 -11.46
CA ALA A 66 -8.83 -4.37 -10.97
C ALA A 66 -9.23 -5.78 -10.47
N ALA A 67 -10.47 -5.96 -10.03
CA ALA A 67 -10.98 -7.25 -9.57
C ALA A 67 -11.20 -8.26 -10.70
N THR A 68 -11.32 -7.81 -11.96
CA THR A 68 -11.44 -8.73 -13.11
C THR A 68 -10.12 -9.37 -13.52
N VAL A 69 -9.01 -8.82 -13.01
CA VAL A 69 -7.65 -9.28 -13.31
C VAL A 69 -7.20 -10.28 -12.24
N PRO A 70 -6.56 -11.40 -12.63
CA PRO A 70 -6.02 -12.36 -11.67
C PRO A 70 -4.89 -11.75 -10.81
N VAL A 71 -4.57 -12.44 -9.72
CA VAL A 71 -3.41 -12.11 -8.88
C VAL A 71 -2.15 -12.05 -9.73
N GLY A 72 -1.31 -11.03 -9.49
CA GLY A 72 -0.06 -10.81 -10.20
C GLY A 72 -0.20 -10.00 -11.49
N ALA A 73 -1.39 -9.47 -11.80
CA ALA A 73 -1.64 -8.52 -12.90
C ALA A 73 -1.06 -8.95 -14.26
N HIS A 74 -1.16 -10.25 -14.60
CA HIS A 74 -0.54 -10.84 -15.80
C HIS A 74 0.98 -10.58 -15.93
N GLY A 75 1.69 -10.50 -14.81
CA GLY A 75 3.13 -10.25 -14.76
C GLY A 75 3.53 -8.77 -14.75
N LEU A 76 2.55 -7.86 -14.71
CA LEU A 76 2.80 -6.42 -14.66
C LEU A 76 3.20 -5.99 -13.24
N LEU A 77 4.33 -5.30 -13.12
CA LEU A 77 4.84 -4.79 -11.84
C LEU A 77 4.77 -3.26 -11.79
N PHE A 78 4.33 -2.73 -10.67
CA PHE A 78 4.29 -1.28 -10.44
C PHE A 78 5.08 -0.90 -9.19
N HIS A 79 6.10 -0.07 -9.36
CA HIS A 79 6.80 0.58 -8.26
C HIS A 79 6.07 1.88 -7.89
N PRO A 80 5.61 2.05 -6.64
CA PRO A 80 4.70 3.14 -6.30
C PRO A 80 5.38 4.49 -6.01
N TYR A 81 6.68 4.65 -6.28
CA TYR A 81 7.52 5.75 -5.77
C TYR A 81 7.30 7.12 -6.42
N LEU A 82 6.05 7.54 -6.65
CA LEU A 82 5.70 8.77 -7.38
C LEU A 82 6.22 10.05 -6.71
N SER A 83 6.41 10.05 -5.39
CA SER A 83 6.86 11.21 -4.63
C SER A 83 8.22 10.98 -3.93
N GLY A 84 9.10 10.19 -4.55
CA GLY A 84 10.24 9.61 -3.83
C GLY A 84 9.77 8.63 -2.75
N GLU A 85 10.68 8.03 -1.99
CA GLU A 85 10.29 7.12 -0.91
C GLU A 85 11.17 7.29 0.33
N ARG A 86 10.54 7.18 1.50
CA ARG A 86 11.25 7.00 2.78
C ARG A 86 11.53 5.52 2.94
N ALA A 87 10.99 4.85 3.96
CA ALA A 87 11.23 3.42 4.08
C ALA A 87 10.60 2.66 2.89
N PRO A 88 11.28 1.65 2.33
CA PRO A 88 12.59 1.13 2.76
C PRO A 88 13.80 1.80 2.06
N LEU A 89 13.58 2.66 1.06
CA LEU A 89 14.62 3.12 0.13
C LEU A 89 15.44 4.33 0.61
N TRP A 90 14.83 5.23 1.37
CA TRP A 90 15.35 6.55 1.76
C TRP A 90 15.93 7.33 0.58
N ASN A 91 15.17 7.35 -0.51
CA ASN A 91 15.57 7.97 -1.77
C ASN A 91 14.49 8.95 -2.26
N ALA A 92 14.78 10.24 -2.13
CA ALA A 92 13.91 11.32 -2.60
C ALA A 92 13.81 11.40 -4.14
N ASP A 93 14.80 10.84 -4.85
CA ASP A 93 14.86 10.81 -6.30
C ASP A 93 14.21 9.57 -6.91
N ALA A 94 13.72 8.63 -6.07
CA ALA A 94 12.94 7.50 -6.55
C ALA A 94 11.70 7.98 -7.32
N ARG A 95 11.36 7.26 -8.39
CA ARG A 95 10.19 7.54 -9.25
C ARG A 95 9.40 6.28 -9.45
N GLY A 96 8.10 6.44 -9.69
CA GLY A 96 7.23 5.31 -10.03
C GLY A 96 7.62 4.72 -11.40
N SER A 97 7.43 3.42 -11.55
CA SER A 97 7.70 2.72 -12.81
C SER A 97 6.70 1.59 -13.02
N LEU A 98 6.30 1.40 -14.26
CA LEU A 98 5.48 0.26 -14.69
C LEU A 98 6.35 -0.66 -15.55
N LEU A 99 6.53 -1.90 -15.12
CA LEU A 99 7.44 -2.87 -15.72
C LEU A 99 6.65 -4.09 -16.23
N GLY A 100 7.06 -4.66 -17.36
CA GLY A 100 6.38 -5.81 -17.97
C GLY A 100 5.22 -5.46 -18.90
N VAL A 101 5.17 -4.21 -19.40
CA VAL A 101 4.14 -3.79 -20.36
C VAL A 101 4.31 -4.54 -21.68
N THR A 102 3.20 -5.07 -22.20
CA THR A 102 3.12 -5.71 -23.52
C THR A 102 1.96 -5.13 -24.32
N THR A 103 1.80 -5.54 -25.58
CA THR A 103 0.67 -5.10 -26.42
C THR A 103 -0.69 -5.57 -25.91
N THR A 104 -0.75 -6.56 -25.01
CA THR A 104 -1.99 -7.06 -24.40
C THR A 104 -2.31 -6.40 -23.06
N THR A 105 -1.42 -5.55 -22.53
CA THR A 105 -1.64 -4.86 -21.26
C THR A 105 -2.85 -3.93 -21.35
N THR A 106 -3.80 -4.12 -20.44
CA THR A 106 -5.02 -3.32 -20.34
C THR A 106 -4.96 -2.33 -19.18
N LYS A 107 -5.88 -1.36 -19.16
CA LYS A 107 -6.07 -0.50 -17.99
C LYS A 107 -6.43 -1.31 -16.74
N ALA A 108 -7.19 -2.39 -16.86
CA ALA A 108 -7.52 -3.23 -15.71
C ALA A 108 -6.25 -3.83 -15.08
N ASP A 109 -5.29 -4.28 -15.92
CA ASP A 109 -4.00 -4.80 -15.46
C ASP A 109 -3.19 -3.75 -14.71
N ILE A 110 -3.16 -2.52 -15.25
CA ILE A 110 -2.50 -1.38 -14.60
C ILE A 110 -3.13 -1.09 -13.23
N ALA A 111 -4.47 -1.06 -13.16
CA ALA A 111 -5.16 -0.86 -11.89
C ALA A 111 -4.78 -1.94 -10.89
N ARG A 112 -4.77 -3.22 -11.30
CA ARG A 112 -4.38 -4.34 -10.45
C ARG A 112 -2.93 -4.25 -9.98
N ALA A 113 -2.00 -3.99 -10.89
CA ALA A 113 -0.57 -3.86 -10.60
C ALA A 113 -0.29 -2.71 -9.62
N VAL A 114 -0.99 -1.58 -9.75
CA VAL A 114 -0.87 -0.45 -8.82
C VAL A 114 -1.28 -0.86 -7.40
N LEU A 115 -2.42 -1.55 -7.25
CA LEU A 115 -2.88 -2.00 -5.94
C LEU A 115 -1.90 -2.98 -5.29
N GLU A 116 -1.48 -3.99 -6.06
CA GLU A 116 -0.51 -4.98 -5.60
C GLU A 116 0.83 -4.33 -5.26
N GLY A 117 1.36 -3.43 -6.10
CA GLY A 117 2.63 -2.73 -5.90
C GLY A 117 2.67 -1.86 -4.65
N ILE A 118 1.57 -1.16 -4.34
CA ILE A 118 1.46 -0.38 -3.08
C ILE A 118 1.56 -1.33 -1.87
N VAL A 119 0.84 -2.46 -1.91
CA VAL A 119 0.83 -3.41 -0.80
C VAL A 119 2.15 -4.16 -0.67
N MET A 120 2.81 -4.50 -1.79
CA MET A 120 4.14 -5.09 -1.78
C MET A 120 5.19 -4.14 -1.15
N ASN A 121 5.13 -2.84 -1.44
CA ASN A 121 5.99 -1.86 -0.78
C ASN A 121 5.76 -1.80 0.75
N LEU A 122 4.50 -1.90 1.17
CA LEU A 122 4.16 -2.03 2.59
C LEU A 122 4.73 -3.32 3.20
N ASN A 123 4.65 -4.44 2.47
CA ASN A 123 5.18 -5.72 2.92
C ASN A 123 6.70 -5.68 3.12
N THR A 124 7.43 -4.96 2.26
CA THR A 124 8.87 -4.81 2.43
C THR A 124 9.21 -4.17 3.78
N VAL A 125 8.46 -3.14 4.19
CA VAL A 125 8.66 -2.53 5.52
C VAL A 125 8.23 -3.47 6.65
N LEU A 126 7.12 -4.20 6.48
CA LEU A 126 6.66 -5.20 7.46
C LEU A 126 7.74 -6.25 7.72
N GLN A 127 8.33 -6.83 6.67
CA GLN A 127 9.38 -7.83 6.77
C GLN A 127 10.60 -7.31 7.53
N LEU A 128 11.01 -6.06 7.28
CA LEU A 128 12.10 -5.42 8.02
C LEU A 128 11.75 -5.27 9.51
N THR A 129 10.52 -4.87 9.83
CA THR A 129 10.10 -4.74 11.23
C THR A 129 9.99 -6.08 11.96
N ALA A 130 9.68 -7.17 11.24
CA ALA A 130 9.60 -8.50 11.80
C ALA A 130 10.98 -9.04 12.27
N ALA A 131 12.08 -8.49 11.73
CA ALA A 131 13.43 -8.77 12.21
C ALA A 131 13.71 -8.16 13.60
N ALA A 132 12.99 -7.10 13.98
CA ALA A 132 13.09 -6.49 15.31
C ALA A 132 12.32 -7.30 16.36
N GLU A 133 11.11 -7.74 16.02
CA GLU A 133 10.25 -8.55 16.88
C GLU A 133 9.19 -9.27 16.01
N PRO A 134 8.90 -10.56 16.27
CA PRO A 134 7.88 -11.29 15.51
C PRO A 134 6.52 -10.59 15.49
N VAL A 135 5.92 -10.47 14.30
CA VAL A 135 4.59 -9.90 14.13
C VAL A 135 3.55 -10.99 14.28
N HIS A 136 2.63 -10.85 15.24
CA HIS A 136 1.56 -11.83 15.48
C HIS A 136 0.20 -11.41 14.91
N ALA A 137 -0.01 -10.10 14.73
CA ALA A 137 -1.23 -9.56 14.17
C ALA A 137 -1.02 -8.14 13.66
N ILE A 138 -1.66 -7.81 12.55
CA ILE A 138 -1.63 -6.48 11.93
C ILE A 138 -2.96 -5.79 12.19
N ARG A 139 -2.91 -4.59 12.76
CA ARG A 139 -4.08 -3.71 12.89
C ARG A 139 -4.09 -2.73 11.72
N ALA A 140 -5.00 -2.95 10.78
CA ALA A 140 -5.12 -2.14 9.59
C ALA A 140 -6.16 -1.04 9.77
N THR A 141 -5.78 0.22 9.53
CA THR A 141 -6.62 1.41 9.60
C THR A 141 -6.41 2.26 8.33
N GLY A 142 -7.40 3.08 7.99
CA GLY A 142 -7.32 4.01 6.84
C GLY A 142 -8.33 3.71 5.74
N GLY A 143 -8.40 4.59 4.74
CA GLY A 143 -9.42 4.57 3.70
C GLY A 143 -9.44 3.29 2.85
N PHE A 144 -8.29 2.63 2.70
CA PHE A 144 -8.16 1.38 1.95
C PHE A 144 -8.95 0.21 2.56
N ALA A 145 -9.20 0.24 3.86
CA ALA A 145 -9.95 -0.82 4.55
C ALA A 145 -11.43 -0.91 4.10
N ARG A 146 -11.92 0.08 3.34
CA ARG A 146 -13.29 0.09 2.79
C ARG A 146 -13.46 -0.85 1.59
N SER A 147 -12.43 -1.00 0.76
CA SER A 147 -12.50 -1.85 -0.44
C SER A 147 -12.30 -3.32 -0.06
N SER A 148 -13.17 -4.22 -0.55
CA SER A 148 -12.99 -5.67 -0.36
C SER A 148 -11.74 -6.19 -1.06
N LEU A 149 -11.46 -5.71 -2.28
CA LEU A 149 -10.29 -6.11 -3.04
C LEU A 149 -8.98 -5.72 -2.34
N TRP A 150 -8.87 -4.48 -1.84
CA TRP A 150 -7.68 -4.07 -1.08
C TRP A 150 -7.46 -4.91 0.17
N ARG A 151 -8.54 -5.23 0.89
CA ARG A 151 -8.46 -6.09 2.07
C ARG A 151 -7.95 -7.49 1.72
N GLN A 152 -8.41 -8.04 0.60
CA GLN A 152 -7.93 -9.32 0.10
C GLN A 152 -6.44 -9.26 -0.27
N ILE A 153 -6.03 -8.29 -1.10
CA ILE A 153 -4.62 -8.11 -1.49
C ILE A 153 -3.72 -7.91 -0.26
N LEU A 154 -4.14 -7.09 0.71
CA LEU A 154 -3.42 -6.90 1.97
C LEU A 154 -3.27 -8.20 2.75
N THR A 155 -4.31 -9.02 2.80
CA THR A 155 -4.27 -10.29 3.54
C THR A 155 -3.35 -11.29 2.84
N ASP A 156 -3.44 -11.38 1.51
CA ASP A 156 -2.65 -12.30 0.69
C ASP A 156 -1.16 -11.93 0.69
N VAL A 157 -0.82 -10.65 0.57
CA VAL A 157 0.58 -10.19 0.44
C VAL A 157 1.29 -10.12 1.79
N LEU A 158 0.59 -9.68 2.85
CA LEU A 158 1.22 -9.54 4.17
C LEU A 158 1.33 -10.87 4.91
N ASP A 159 0.56 -11.89 4.50
CA ASP A 159 0.56 -13.24 5.06
C ASP A 159 0.59 -13.29 6.60
N ASN A 160 -0.28 -12.48 7.20
CA ASN A 160 -0.37 -12.30 8.65
C ASN A 160 -1.83 -12.14 9.06
N PRO A 161 -2.20 -12.43 10.33
CA PRO A 161 -3.54 -12.15 10.81
C PRO A 161 -3.87 -10.65 10.78
N LEU A 162 -4.78 -10.22 9.91
CA LEU A 162 -5.23 -8.83 9.80
C LEU A 162 -6.52 -8.57 10.61
N ARG A 163 -6.53 -7.46 11.33
CA ARG A 163 -7.73 -6.89 11.96
C ARG A 163 -7.98 -5.50 11.41
N PHE A 164 -9.04 -5.37 10.61
CA PHE A 164 -9.51 -4.08 10.14
C PHE A 164 -10.32 -3.39 11.23
N GLN A 165 -9.88 -2.23 11.68
CA GLN A 165 -10.70 -1.43 12.60
C GLN A 165 -11.78 -0.68 11.81
N ARG A 166 -13.02 -0.72 12.30
CA ARG A 166 -14.04 0.24 11.85
C ARG A 166 -13.56 1.63 12.21
N ALA A 167 -13.67 2.57 11.26
CA ALA A 167 -13.36 3.97 11.53
C ALA A 167 -14.16 4.45 12.75
N SER A 168 -13.50 4.65 13.88
CA SER A 168 -14.07 5.47 14.93
C SER A 168 -14.01 6.91 14.43
N LYS A 169 -15.14 7.62 14.46
CA LYS A 169 -15.10 9.07 14.43
C LYS A 169 -14.37 9.47 15.71
N VAL A 170 -13.07 9.72 15.63
CA VAL A 170 -12.39 10.49 16.67
C VAL A 170 -12.96 11.90 16.52
N PRO A 171 -13.67 12.44 17.53
CA PRO A 171 -14.01 13.85 17.52
C PRO A 171 -12.68 14.60 17.58
N VAL A 172 -12.43 15.42 16.56
CA VAL A 172 -11.42 16.47 16.65
C VAL A 172 -12.03 17.60 17.47
#